data_AF-A0A8T3ZKT0-F1
#
_entry.id   AF-A0A8T3ZKT0-F1
#
_cell.length_a   1.000
_cell.length_b   1.000
_cell.length_c   1.000
_cell.angle_alpha   90.00
_cell.angle_beta   90.00
_cell.angle_gamma   90.00
#
_symmetry.space_group_name_H-M   'P 1'
#
loop_
_entity.id
_entity.type
_entity.pdbx_description
1 polymer ?
#
loop_
_entity_poly.entity_id
_entity_poly.type
_entity_poly.pdbx_seq_one_letter_code
_entity_poly.pdbx_strand_id
1 'polypeptide(L)'
;MTVKITGANGKVGRLYLDSENGYRLTALVESCTFEYEIGQQTILVTDRSMREYHGLFHEMPRDREFQYVDVGAGLGGFIPYLIEDLGVTKRPIVIDPCDYTQMREMLITAKQLVEGTGLQYRIDLLLHRSEIYLDSSRVVLIQEPVRDAVQNHSEIAGIADVVLDHWATGRYCHKDMRDADTQILKTAQREKGLFLIDPRYSNS
;
A
#
# COMPACT_ATOMS: atom_id res chain seq x y z
N MET A 1 -3.40 -25.31 -1.06
CA MET A 1 -3.90 -24.14 -0.32
C MET A 1 -4.46 -24.56 1.02
N THR A 2 -3.89 -24.08 2.13
CA THR A 2 -4.38 -24.39 3.48
C THR A 2 -5.17 -23.20 4.01
N VAL A 3 -6.43 -23.44 4.37
CA VAL A 3 -7.32 -22.44 4.96
C VAL A 3 -7.44 -22.71 6.46
N LYS A 4 -6.96 -21.79 7.29
CA LYS A 4 -7.21 -21.85 8.75
C LYS A 4 -8.02 -20.64 9.15
N ILE A 5 -9.21 -20.86 9.71
CA ILE A 5 -10.04 -19.81 10.29
C ILE A 5 -10.01 -20.01 11.81
N THR A 6 -9.25 -19.17 12.53
CA THR A 6 -9.29 -19.17 14.00
C THR A 6 -10.12 -18.00 14.49
N GLY A 7 -11.31 -18.29 15.01
CA GLY A 7 -12.13 -17.33 15.75
C GLY A 7 -12.05 -17.61 17.24
N ALA A 8 -11.52 -16.68 18.04
CA ALA A 8 -11.72 -16.71 19.48
C ALA A 8 -13.02 -15.96 19.79
N ASN A 9 -14.03 -16.67 20.30
CA ASN A 9 -15.21 -16.11 20.98
C ASN A 9 -15.87 -14.91 20.28
N GLY A 10 -16.04 -14.98 18.95
CA GLY A 10 -16.83 -14.01 18.20
C GLY A 10 -16.21 -12.64 17.98
N LYS A 11 -14.87 -12.45 18.13
CA LYS A 11 -14.27 -11.11 17.90
C LYS A 11 -13.10 -10.98 16.94
N VAL A 12 -12.39 -12.03 16.55
CA VAL A 12 -11.36 -11.91 15.51
C VAL A 12 -11.24 -13.24 14.79
N GLY A 13 -11.76 -13.33 13.56
CA GLY A 13 -11.48 -14.45 12.67
C GLY A 13 -10.18 -14.17 11.93
N ARG A 14 -9.13 -14.97 12.15
CA ARG A 14 -7.94 -14.96 11.30
C ARG A 14 -8.17 -15.92 10.15
N LEU A 15 -8.23 -15.43 8.92
CA LEU A 15 -8.18 -16.27 7.73
C LEU A 15 -6.72 -16.39 7.29
N TYR A 16 -6.20 -17.61 7.28
CA TYR A 16 -4.91 -17.95 6.67
C TYR A 16 -5.15 -18.54 5.31
N LEU A 17 -4.61 -17.95 4.24
CA LEU A 17 -4.56 -18.57 2.91
C LEU A 17 -3.11 -18.71 2.50
N ASP A 18 -2.65 -19.94 2.31
CA ASP A 18 -1.30 -20.22 1.81
C ASP A 18 -1.35 -20.63 0.32
N SER A 19 -0.70 -19.86 -0.55
CA SER A 19 -0.53 -20.19 -1.96
C SER A 19 0.71 -21.07 -2.16
N GLU A 20 0.75 -21.90 -3.20
CA GLU A 20 1.96 -22.66 -3.55
C GLU A 20 3.17 -21.76 -3.87
N ASN A 21 2.93 -20.48 -4.14
CA ASN A 21 3.96 -19.46 -4.42
C ASN A 21 4.47 -18.73 -3.15
N GLY A 22 4.14 -19.18 -1.93
CA GLY A 22 4.67 -18.59 -0.69
C GLY A 22 3.93 -17.36 -0.15
N TYR A 23 2.69 -17.12 -0.58
CA TYR A 23 1.86 -16.02 -0.11
C TYR A 23 0.92 -16.47 1.01
N ARG A 24 0.86 -15.67 2.08
CA ARG A 24 0.03 -15.84 3.27
C ARG A 24 -0.87 -14.62 3.51
N LEU A 25 -2.17 -14.75 3.27
CA LEU A 25 -3.12 -13.73 3.72
C LEU A 25 -3.43 -13.97 5.20
N THR A 26 -3.41 -12.90 6.01
CA THR A 26 -3.97 -12.87 7.37
C THR A 26 -5.00 -11.73 7.45
N ALA A 27 -6.29 -12.06 7.33
CA ALA A 27 -7.36 -11.08 7.52
C ALA A 27 -7.76 -10.98 9.00
N LEU A 28 -7.86 -9.78 9.55
CA LEU A 28 -8.54 -9.48 10.82
C LEU A 28 -9.78 -8.61 10.52
N VAL A 29 -10.75 -8.60 11.44
CA VAL A 29 -12.00 -7.82 11.28
C VAL A 29 -11.73 -6.31 11.12
N GLU A 30 -10.67 -5.80 11.72
CA GLU A 30 -10.32 -4.37 11.74
C GLU A 30 -9.16 -4.00 10.79
N SER A 31 -8.40 -4.99 10.31
CA SER A 31 -7.28 -4.78 9.39
C SER A 31 -6.96 -6.07 8.64
N CYS A 32 -6.65 -5.99 7.36
CA CYS A 32 -6.06 -7.09 6.62
C CYS A 32 -4.56 -6.88 6.46
N THR A 33 -3.83 -7.95 6.70
CA THR A 33 -2.39 -7.98 6.57
C THR A 33 -2.02 -9.13 5.66
N PHE A 34 -1.28 -8.85 4.59
CA PHE A 34 -0.78 -9.87 3.69
C PHE A 34 0.69 -10.05 3.99
N GLU A 35 1.11 -11.27 4.24
CA GLU A 35 2.51 -11.64 4.36
C GLU A 35 2.84 -12.49 3.15
N TYR A 36 3.92 -12.23 2.44
CA TYR A 36 4.37 -13.16 1.41
C TYR A 36 5.87 -13.12 1.26
N GLU A 37 6.44 -14.22 0.80
CA GLU A 37 7.89 -14.34 0.64
C GLU A 37 8.29 -14.10 -0.83
N ILE A 38 9.21 -13.15 -1.06
CA ILE A 38 9.95 -13.03 -2.32
C ILE A 38 11.40 -13.43 -2.05
N GLY A 39 11.79 -14.61 -2.53
CA GLY A 39 13.13 -15.15 -2.27
C GLY A 39 13.36 -15.41 -0.78
N GLN A 40 14.22 -14.63 -0.13
CA GLN A 40 14.49 -14.70 1.32
C GLN A 40 13.84 -13.56 2.12
N GLN A 41 13.03 -12.72 1.48
CA GLN A 41 12.42 -11.55 2.11
C GLN A 41 10.93 -11.80 2.37
N THR A 42 10.48 -11.52 3.59
CA THR A 42 9.05 -11.45 3.92
C THR A 42 8.56 -10.02 3.68
N ILE A 43 7.61 -9.86 2.75
CA ILE A 43 6.92 -8.61 2.51
C ILE A 43 5.61 -8.63 3.29
N LEU A 44 5.34 -7.52 3.98
CA LEU A 44 4.16 -7.33 4.80
C LEU A 44 3.34 -6.19 4.19
N VAL A 45 2.13 -6.46 3.76
CA VAL A 45 1.20 -5.50 3.14
C VAL A 45 0.10 -5.16 4.12
N THR A 46 -0.31 -3.89 4.15
CA THR A 46 -1.39 -3.42 5.02
C THR A 46 -2.48 -2.74 4.20
N ASP A 47 -3.71 -2.73 4.72
CA ASP A 47 -4.89 -2.21 4.03
C ASP A 47 -5.41 -0.88 4.60
N ARG A 48 -4.44 -0.05 5.02
CA ARG A 48 -4.63 1.18 5.79
C ARG A 48 -5.84 1.97 5.30
N SER A 49 -6.75 2.25 6.23
CA SER A 49 -7.86 3.15 5.99
C SER A 49 -7.37 4.60 5.84
N MET A 50 -8.16 5.45 5.19
CA MET A 50 -7.87 6.89 5.14
C MET A 50 -7.75 7.53 6.52
N ARG A 51 -8.40 6.95 7.54
CA ARG A 51 -8.29 7.41 8.93
C ARG A 51 -6.90 7.18 9.53
N GLU A 52 -6.16 6.20 9.05
CA GLU A 52 -4.80 5.96 9.55
C GLU A 52 -3.80 6.98 9.01
N TYR A 53 -4.13 7.65 7.89
CA TYR A 53 -3.37 8.77 7.35
C TYR A 53 -3.67 10.11 8.06
N HIS A 54 -4.57 10.15 9.05
CA HIS A 54 -5.21 11.39 9.55
C HIS A 54 -4.23 12.50 9.97
N GLY A 55 -3.01 12.20 10.42
CA GLY A 55 -1.98 13.22 10.65
C GLY A 55 -1.51 13.88 9.34
N LEU A 56 -1.03 13.06 8.41
CA LEU A 56 -0.50 13.51 7.11
C LEU A 56 -1.60 14.06 6.19
N PHE A 57 -2.81 13.52 6.30
CA PHE A 57 -3.92 13.84 5.40
C PHE A 57 -4.46 15.27 5.57
N HIS A 58 -4.36 15.85 6.77
CA HIS A 58 -4.75 17.25 7.00
C HIS A 58 -3.69 18.23 6.50
N GLU A 59 -2.43 17.81 6.46
CA GLU A 59 -1.31 18.62 5.97
C GLU A 59 -1.12 18.49 4.45
N MET A 60 -1.68 17.44 3.85
CA MET A 60 -1.54 17.19 2.44
C MET A 60 -2.34 18.20 1.59
N PRO A 61 -1.70 18.86 0.61
CA PRO A 61 -2.39 19.71 -0.34
C PRO A 61 -3.38 18.86 -1.16
N ARG A 62 -4.56 19.41 -1.40
CA ARG A 62 -5.66 18.76 -2.13
C ARG A 62 -5.86 19.39 -3.49
N ASP A 63 -4.79 19.43 -4.27
CA ASP A 63 -4.82 19.95 -5.64
C ASP A 63 -4.98 18.80 -6.63
N ARG A 64 -5.97 18.92 -7.52
CA ARG A 64 -6.30 17.87 -8.51
C ARG A 64 -5.25 17.78 -9.62
N GLU A 65 -4.49 18.85 -9.83
CA GLU A 65 -3.44 18.94 -10.86
C GLU A 65 -2.07 18.47 -10.37
N PHE A 66 -1.93 18.11 -9.10
CA PHE A 66 -0.68 17.64 -8.53
C PHE A 66 -0.36 16.22 -8.99
N GLN A 67 0.94 15.95 -9.18
CA GLN A 67 1.45 14.60 -9.34
C GLN A 67 1.73 13.99 -7.97
N TYR A 68 0.90 13.02 -7.57
CA TYR A 68 1.05 12.28 -6.32
C TYR A 68 1.85 10.99 -6.55
N VAL A 69 2.73 10.67 -5.61
CA VAL A 69 3.46 9.40 -5.52
C VAL A 69 3.21 8.77 -4.16
N ASP A 70 2.76 7.51 -4.12
CA ASP A 70 2.60 6.72 -2.90
C ASP A 70 3.60 5.56 -2.89
N VAL A 71 4.38 5.48 -1.81
CA VAL A 71 5.49 4.52 -1.67
C VAL A 71 5.10 3.47 -0.65
N GLY A 72 5.14 2.20 -1.06
CA GLY A 72 4.67 1.09 -0.23
C GLY A 72 3.18 1.25 0.10
N ALA A 73 2.36 1.52 -0.92
CA ALA A 73 0.94 1.80 -0.77
C ALA A 73 0.16 0.64 -0.12
N GLY A 74 0.56 -0.60 -0.42
CA GLY A 74 -0.20 -1.80 -0.13
C GLY A 74 -1.63 -1.70 -0.65
N LEU A 75 -2.60 -2.24 0.09
CA LEU A 75 -4.02 -2.03 -0.20
C LEU A 75 -4.58 -0.80 0.54
N GLY A 76 -3.76 0.24 0.66
CA GLY A 76 -4.08 1.48 1.35
C GLY A 76 -5.24 2.25 0.69
N GLY A 77 -5.84 3.15 1.45
CA GLY A 77 -6.95 3.98 0.98
C GLY A 77 -6.53 5.22 0.19
N PHE A 78 -5.24 5.57 0.19
CA PHE A 78 -4.77 6.86 -0.30
C PHE A 78 -4.99 7.07 -1.80
N ILE A 79 -4.47 6.16 -2.63
CA ILE A 79 -4.66 6.21 -4.09
C ILE A 79 -6.14 6.12 -4.49
N PRO A 80 -6.96 5.18 -3.95
CA PRO A 80 -8.40 5.18 -4.16
C PRO A 80 -9.05 6.55 -3.87
N TYR A 81 -8.73 7.16 -2.72
CA TYR A 81 -9.25 8.47 -2.36
C TYR A 81 -8.86 9.56 -3.37
N LEU A 82 -7.60 9.59 -3.82
CA LEU A 82 -7.16 10.59 -4.81
C LEU A 82 -7.98 10.50 -6.10
N ILE A 83 -8.27 9.29 -6.56
CA ILE A 83 -8.94 9.07 -7.83
C ILE A 83 -10.46 9.27 -7.71
N GLU A 84 -11.07 8.74 -6.66
CA GLU A 84 -12.54 8.64 -6.56
C GLU A 84 -13.16 9.83 -5.83
N ASP A 85 -12.52 10.30 -4.75
CA ASP A 85 -13.05 11.40 -3.94
C ASP A 85 -12.47 12.75 -4.37
N LEU A 86 -11.14 12.85 -4.51
CA LEU A 86 -10.49 14.10 -4.92
C LEU A 86 -10.62 14.34 -6.43
N GLY A 87 -10.67 13.27 -7.23
CA GLY A 87 -10.81 13.34 -8.68
C GLY A 87 -9.59 13.96 -9.36
N VAL A 88 -8.38 13.53 -8.99
CA VAL A 88 -7.13 14.00 -9.60
C VAL A 88 -7.14 13.82 -11.13
N THR A 89 -6.54 14.76 -11.85
CA THR A 89 -6.49 14.75 -13.33
C THR A 89 -5.26 14.02 -13.85
N LYS A 90 -4.22 13.91 -13.03
CA LYS A 90 -3.03 13.11 -13.30
C LYS A 90 -3.15 11.74 -12.63
N ARG A 91 -2.69 10.70 -13.32
CA ARG A 91 -2.59 9.34 -12.74
C ARG A 91 -1.59 9.38 -11.59
N PRO A 92 -1.98 9.00 -10.36
CA PRO A 92 -1.03 8.81 -9.28
C PRO A 92 0.00 7.72 -9.63
N ILE A 93 1.20 7.85 -9.09
CA ILE A 93 2.26 6.85 -9.23
C ILE A 93 2.33 6.05 -7.94
N VAL A 94 2.43 4.73 -8.05
CA VAL A 94 2.60 3.83 -6.92
C VAL A 94 3.91 3.09 -7.10
N ILE A 95 4.77 3.16 -6.10
CA ILE A 95 6.05 2.44 -6.06
C ILE A 95 5.96 1.42 -4.94
N ASP A 96 5.81 0.15 -5.30
CA ASP A 96 5.53 -0.89 -4.32
C ASP A 96 5.91 -2.28 -4.86
N PRO A 97 6.74 -3.08 -4.17
CA PRO A 97 7.08 -4.44 -4.61
C PRO A 97 5.90 -5.43 -4.55
N CYS A 98 4.73 -5.02 -4.04
CA CYS A 98 3.52 -5.84 -3.95
C CYS A 98 3.02 -6.40 -5.28
N ASP A 99 2.75 -7.72 -5.33
CA ASP A 99 1.99 -8.33 -6.42
C ASP A 99 0.47 -8.16 -6.20
N TYR A 100 -0.07 -7.10 -6.78
CA TYR A 100 -1.50 -6.78 -6.68
C TYR A 100 -2.40 -7.79 -7.39
N THR A 101 -1.91 -8.48 -8.42
CA THR A 101 -2.67 -9.52 -9.12
C THR A 101 -2.90 -10.70 -8.18
N GLN A 102 -1.82 -11.14 -7.53
CA GLN A 102 -1.91 -12.24 -6.59
C GLN A 102 -2.71 -11.88 -5.35
N MET A 103 -2.54 -10.68 -4.79
CA MET A 103 -3.38 -10.22 -3.67
C MET A 103 -4.88 -10.24 -4.03
N ARG A 104 -5.24 -9.81 -5.25
CA ARG A 104 -6.62 -9.88 -5.74
C ARG A 104 -7.13 -11.32 -5.81
N GLU A 105 -6.35 -12.26 -6.35
CA GLU A 105 -6.74 -13.67 -6.42
C GLU A 105 -6.95 -14.30 -5.04
N MET A 106 -6.08 -13.96 -4.07
CA MET A 106 -6.24 -14.38 -2.69
C MET A 106 -7.50 -13.80 -2.06
N LEU A 107 -7.83 -12.54 -2.35
CA LEU A 107 -9.05 -11.90 -1.86
C LEU A 107 -10.32 -12.50 -2.49
N ILE A 108 -10.31 -12.83 -3.78
CA ILE A 108 -11.41 -13.54 -4.46
C ILE A 108 -11.66 -14.88 -3.77
N THR A 109 -10.58 -15.61 -3.50
CA THR A 109 -10.65 -16.90 -2.81
C THR A 109 -11.14 -16.74 -1.38
N ALA A 110 -10.63 -15.74 -0.65
CA ALA A 110 -11.06 -15.42 0.70
C ALA A 110 -12.57 -15.14 0.75
N LYS A 111 -13.08 -14.36 -0.20
CA LYS A 111 -14.51 -14.01 -0.31
C LYS A 111 -15.41 -15.25 -0.39
N GLN A 112 -14.96 -16.29 -1.09
CA GLN A 112 -15.72 -17.55 -1.24
C GLN A 112 -15.75 -18.38 0.05
N LEU A 113 -14.81 -18.15 0.97
CA LEU A 113 -14.61 -18.95 2.18
C LEU A 113 -15.16 -18.29 3.45
N VAL A 114 -15.51 -17.01 3.39
CA VAL A 114 -15.99 -16.25 4.54
C VAL A 114 -17.51 -16.08 4.53
N GLU A 115 -18.12 -16.44 5.66
CA GLU A 115 -19.53 -16.16 5.93
C GLU A 115 -19.66 -14.92 6.85
N GLY A 116 -20.66 -14.07 6.59
CA GLY A 116 -20.96 -12.89 7.40
C GLY A 116 -20.67 -11.55 6.69
N THR A 117 -21.50 -10.55 6.97
CA THR A 117 -21.57 -9.30 6.20
C THR A 117 -20.36 -8.38 6.41
N GLY A 118 -19.78 -8.34 7.61
CA GLY A 118 -18.67 -7.43 7.93
C GLY A 118 -17.37 -7.78 7.21
N LEU A 119 -16.97 -9.06 7.23
CA LEU A 119 -15.74 -9.51 6.59
C LEU A 119 -15.87 -9.50 5.06
N GLN A 120 -17.04 -9.85 4.53
CA GLN A 120 -17.33 -9.73 3.11
C GLN A 120 -17.24 -8.27 2.64
N TYR A 121 -17.83 -7.32 3.37
CA TYR A 121 -17.70 -5.89 3.05
C TYR A 121 -16.24 -5.43 3.04
N ARG A 122 -15.43 -5.89 4.01
CA ARG A 122 -14.00 -5.56 4.02
C ARG A 122 -13.29 -6.14 2.82
N ILE A 123 -13.50 -7.42 2.50
CA ILE A 123 -12.88 -8.06 1.33
C ILE A 123 -13.30 -7.36 0.03
N ASP A 124 -14.57 -6.96 -0.10
CA ASP A 124 -15.07 -6.22 -1.25
C ASP A 124 -14.37 -4.86 -1.40
N LEU A 125 -14.19 -4.14 -0.30
CA LEU A 125 -13.41 -2.91 -0.29
C LEU A 125 -11.97 -3.16 -0.76
N LEU A 126 -11.32 -4.22 -0.30
CA LEU A 126 -9.93 -4.53 -0.69
C LEU A 126 -9.80 -4.99 -2.14
N LEU A 127 -10.78 -5.75 -2.63
CA LEU A 127 -10.88 -6.11 -4.04
C LEU A 127 -11.00 -4.87 -4.91
N HIS A 128 -11.94 -3.98 -4.59
CA HIS A 128 -12.11 -2.70 -5.28
C HIS A 128 -10.80 -1.90 -5.32
N ARG A 129 -10.08 -1.80 -4.19
CA ARG A 129 -8.77 -1.13 -4.17
C ARG A 129 -7.76 -1.82 -5.07
N SER A 130 -7.64 -3.15 -5.00
CA SER A 130 -6.71 -3.90 -5.85
C SER A 130 -6.99 -3.67 -7.34
N GLU A 131 -8.27 -3.55 -7.72
CA GLU A 131 -8.68 -3.27 -9.09
C GLU A 131 -8.25 -1.86 -9.53
N ILE A 132 -8.32 -0.86 -8.65
CA ILE A 132 -7.79 0.48 -8.93
C ILE A 132 -6.28 0.45 -9.18
N TYR A 133 -5.52 -0.25 -8.33
CA TYR A 133 -4.06 -0.35 -8.47
C TYR A 133 -3.65 -1.07 -9.76
N LEU A 134 -4.43 -2.05 -10.20
CA LEU A 134 -4.19 -2.82 -11.44
C LEU A 134 -4.68 -2.09 -12.71
N ASP A 135 -5.47 -1.03 -12.58
CA ASP A 135 -5.97 -0.26 -13.73
C ASP A 135 -4.93 0.75 -14.21
N SER A 136 -4.21 0.39 -15.27
CA SER A 136 -3.19 1.24 -15.88
C SER A 136 -3.72 2.54 -16.48
N SER A 137 -5.04 2.68 -16.71
CA SER A 137 -5.64 3.95 -17.11
C SER A 137 -5.80 4.93 -15.94
N ARG A 138 -5.75 4.43 -14.70
CA ARG A 138 -5.97 5.21 -13.47
C ARG A 138 -4.68 5.39 -12.65
N VAL A 139 -3.79 4.40 -12.65
CA VAL A 139 -2.57 4.38 -11.84
C VAL A 139 -1.35 4.05 -12.70
N VAL A 140 -0.21 4.67 -12.39
CA VAL A 140 1.11 4.22 -12.87
C VAL A 140 1.73 3.37 -11.77
N LEU A 141 1.67 2.04 -11.92
CA LEU A 141 2.21 1.09 -10.94
C LEU A 141 3.64 0.69 -11.33
N ILE A 142 4.60 0.94 -10.43
CA ILE A 142 5.99 0.48 -10.51
C ILE A 142 6.17 -0.61 -9.45
N GLN A 143 6.15 -1.86 -9.89
CA GLN A 143 6.16 -3.03 -9.01
C GLN A 143 7.59 -3.43 -8.59
N GLU A 144 8.30 -2.52 -7.91
CA GLU A 144 9.69 -2.69 -7.50
C GLU A 144 9.92 -2.10 -6.09
N PRO A 145 10.98 -2.54 -5.37
CA PRO A 145 11.48 -1.80 -4.23
C PRO A 145 11.82 -0.36 -4.62
N VAL A 146 11.56 0.60 -3.72
CA VAL A 146 11.75 2.04 -3.98
C VAL A 146 13.15 2.41 -4.51
N ARG A 147 14.18 1.72 -3.99
CA ARG A 147 15.57 1.90 -4.41
C ARG A 147 15.76 1.57 -5.89
N ASP A 148 15.21 0.45 -6.32
CA ASP A 148 15.35 -0.05 -7.68
C ASP A 148 14.50 0.82 -8.62
N ALA A 149 13.28 1.16 -8.18
CA ALA A 149 12.38 2.03 -8.92
C ALA A 149 13.03 3.38 -9.30
N VAL A 150 13.66 4.07 -8.34
CA VAL A 150 14.32 5.35 -8.61
C VAL A 150 15.54 5.22 -9.54
N GLN A 151 16.22 4.07 -9.52
CA GLN A 151 17.36 3.81 -10.41
C GLN A 151 16.92 3.45 -11.82
N ASN A 152 15.88 2.63 -11.96
CA ASN A 152 15.42 2.06 -13.22
C ASN A 152 14.45 2.98 -13.97
N HIS A 153 13.72 3.86 -13.24
CA HIS A 153 12.70 4.75 -13.79
C HIS A 153 13.11 6.21 -13.66
N SER A 154 14.07 6.65 -14.47
CA SER A 154 14.53 8.05 -14.45
C SER A 154 13.41 9.07 -14.74
N GLU A 155 12.32 8.66 -15.38
CA GLU A 155 11.15 9.48 -15.68
C GLU A 155 10.34 9.90 -14.45
N ILE A 156 10.50 9.22 -13.30
CA ILE A 156 9.84 9.61 -12.04
C ILE A 156 10.68 10.58 -11.19
N ALA A 157 11.90 10.89 -11.60
CA ALA A 157 12.75 11.84 -10.91
C ALA A 157 12.22 13.28 -11.08
N GLY A 158 12.06 14.01 -9.97
CA GLY A 158 11.68 15.41 -9.96
C GLY A 158 10.29 15.72 -10.54
N ILE A 159 9.38 14.75 -10.63
CA ILE A 159 8.02 14.99 -11.16
C ILE A 159 6.97 15.14 -10.06
N ALA A 160 7.23 14.65 -8.86
CA ALA A 160 6.23 14.58 -7.80
C ALA A 160 6.04 15.93 -7.11
N ASP A 161 4.79 16.37 -7.04
CA ASP A 161 4.39 17.51 -6.23
C ASP A 161 4.14 17.05 -4.77
N VAL A 162 3.68 15.80 -4.58
CA VAL A 162 3.52 15.17 -3.26
C VAL A 162 4.07 13.75 -3.33
N VAL A 163 4.96 13.41 -2.40
CA VAL A 163 5.39 12.03 -2.17
C VAL A 163 4.98 11.61 -0.76
N LEU A 164 4.25 10.51 -0.67
CA LEU A 164 3.77 9.93 0.56
C LEU A 164 4.54 8.64 0.86
N ASP A 165 5.21 8.61 2.01
CA ASP A 165 5.73 7.40 2.62
C ASP A 165 5.11 7.27 4.01
N HIS A 166 3.95 6.65 4.03
CA HIS A 166 3.32 6.23 5.26
C HIS A 166 3.89 4.85 5.59
N TRP A 167 4.56 4.67 6.73
CA TRP A 167 5.03 3.37 7.27
C TRP A 167 6.10 2.57 6.53
N ALA A 168 6.57 2.91 5.32
CA ALA A 168 7.67 2.15 4.72
C ALA A 168 8.92 2.28 5.61
N THR A 169 9.20 3.50 6.10
CA THR A 169 10.31 3.79 7.03
C THR A 169 10.28 2.97 8.33
N GLY A 170 9.10 2.67 8.87
CA GLY A 170 8.94 1.99 10.16
C GLY A 170 9.36 0.51 10.18
N ARG A 171 9.52 -0.12 9.02
CA ARG A 171 9.89 -1.54 8.89
C ARG A 171 11.33 -1.78 8.46
N TYR A 172 12.07 -0.73 8.13
CA TYR A 172 13.52 -0.85 8.05
C TYR A 172 14.06 -0.98 9.47
N CYS A 173 14.43 -2.21 9.82
CA CYS A 173 15.07 -2.55 11.07
C CYS A 173 16.39 -1.81 11.31
N HIS A 174 16.96 -1.16 10.28
CA HIS A 174 18.20 -0.40 10.34
C HIS A 174 18.00 1.06 9.91
N LYS A 175 18.48 1.99 10.76
CA LYS A 175 18.45 3.44 10.52
C LYS A 175 19.11 3.83 9.20
N ASP A 176 20.22 3.18 8.84
CA ASP A 176 20.96 3.48 7.61
C ASP A 176 20.15 3.20 6.34
N MET A 177 19.25 2.21 6.38
CA MET A 177 18.34 1.94 5.25
C MET A 177 17.25 3.01 5.13
N ARG A 178 16.76 3.54 6.27
CA ARG A 178 15.77 4.62 6.29
C ARG A 178 16.32 5.90 5.68
N ASP A 179 17.54 6.29 6.07
CA ASP A 179 18.16 7.53 5.60
C ASP A 179 18.46 7.45 4.10
N ALA A 180 18.93 6.28 3.62
CA ALA A 180 19.16 6.03 2.20
C ALA A 180 17.86 6.14 1.39
N ASP A 181 16.79 5.49 1.84
CA ASP A 181 15.53 5.47 1.11
C ASP A 181 14.81 6.83 1.17
N THR A 182 14.95 7.58 2.27
CA THR A 182 14.50 8.98 2.36
C THR A 182 15.25 9.87 1.37
N GLN A 183 16.56 9.71 1.26
CA GLN A 183 17.36 10.48 0.31
C GLN A 183 17.01 10.14 -1.14
N ILE A 184 16.74 8.86 -1.42
CA ILE A 184 16.25 8.36 -2.70
C ILE A 184 14.89 9.00 -3.04
N LEU A 185 13.95 9.03 -2.10
CA LEU A 185 12.62 9.60 -2.33
C LEU A 185 12.63 11.10 -2.58
N LYS A 186 13.56 11.84 -1.97
CA LYS A 186 13.77 13.26 -2.28
C LYS A 186 14.16 13.51 -3.74
N THR A 187 14.68 12.51 -4.45
CA THR A 187 14.98 12.66 -5.88
C THR A 187 13.74 12.62 -6.77
N ALA A 188 12.65 11.96 -6.32
CA ALA A 188 11.37 11.96 -7.01
C ALA A 188 10.59 13.28 -6.81
N GLN A 189 10.88 13.99 -5.72
CA GLN A 189 10.26 15.24 -5.34
C GLN A 189 10.74 16.41 -6.21
N ARG A 190 9.81 17.26 -6.64
CA ARG A 190 10.13 18.58 -7.21
C ARG A 190 10.81 19.46 -6.17
N GLU A 191 11.57 20.47 -6.63
CA GLU A 191 12.26 21.44 -5.76
C GLU A 191 11.35 22.11 -4.70
N LYS A 192 10.04 22.22 -4.99
CA LYS A 192 9.00 22.75 -4.08
C LYS A 192 7.90 21.75 -3.74
N GLY A 193 8.10 20.46 -4.03
CA GLY A 193 7.14 19.43 -3.68
C GLY A 193 7.03 19.27 -2.16
N LEU A 194 6.02 18.52 -1.70
CA LEU A 194 5.86 18.16 -0.30
C LEU A 194 6.25 16.69 -0.08
N PHE A 195 7.07 16.45 0.94
CA PHE A 195 7.44 15.10 1.37
C PHE A 195 6.74 14.79 2.69
N LEU A 196 5.81 13.85 2.67
CA LEU A 196 5.01 13.46 3.82
C LEU A 196 5.49 12.10 4.35
N ILE A 197 6.17 12.12 5.48
CA ILE A 197 6.53 10.94 6.26
C ILE A 197 5.75 10.95 7.56
N ASP A 198 5.24 9.80 7.97
CA ASP A 198 4.59 9.64 9.27
C ASP A 198 5.52 10.10 10.41
N PRO A 199 5.11 11.12 11.20
CA PRO A 199 5.95 11.74 12.23
C PRO A 199 6.30 10.80 13.38
N ARG A 200 5.60 9.66 13.51
CA ARG A 200 5.99 8.61 14.47
C ARG A 200 7.38 8.05 14.21
N TYR A 201 7.90 8.22 13.00
CA TYR A 201 9.20 7.70 12.56
C TYR A 201 10.25 8.80 12.31
N SER A 202 9.91 10.08 12.48
CA SER A 202 10.84 11.19 12.25
C SER A 202 11.76 11.51 13.44
N ASN A 203 11.48 10.94 14.62
CA ASN A 203 12.17 11.27 15.89
C ASN A 203 12.88 10.08 16.57
N SER A 204 13.06 8.95 15.87
CA SER A 204 13.66 7.71 16.40
C SER A 204 14.99 7.34 15.75
#